data_AF-A0A1D7Y269-F1
#
_entry.id   AF-A0A1D7Y269-F1
#
_cell.length_a   1.000
_cell.length_b   1.000
_cell.length_c   1.000
_cell.angle_alpha   90.00
_cell.angle_beta   90.00
_cell.angle_gamma   90.00
#
_symmetry.space_group_name_H-M   'P 1'
#
loop_
_entity.id
_entity.type
_entity.pdbx_description
1 polymer ?
#
loop_
_entity_poly.entity_id
_entity_poly.type
_entity_poly.pdbx_seq_one_letter_code
_entity_poly.pdbx_strand_id
1 'polypeptide(L)'
;MGVLAYISQTFMSQKVLLTLSKAEQHYFINMPAWATATFATAVFAGVFGSIALLFKKRIANLLFSISMISLLIHQFYNFFIQNYMAISGMELILPISTTVIGFFLLWYSSKMSKQGVLN
;
A
#
# COMPACT_ATOMS: atom_id res chain seq x y z
N MET A 1 -8.54 -4.88 0.97
CA MET A 1 -8.72 -3.57 0.30
C MET A 1 -7.56 -3.24 -0.64
N GLY A 2 -6.30 -3.30 -0.21
CA GLY A 2 -5.15 -2.94 -1.06
C GLY A 2 -5.06 -3.66 -2.42
N VAL A 3 -5.28 -4.99 -2.46
CA VAL A 3 -5.25 -5.75 -3.73
C VAL A 3 -6.30 -5.28 -4.72
N LEU A 4 -7.52 -5.05 -4.25
CA LEU A 4 -8.59 -4.57 -5.11
C LEU A 4 -8.26 -3.17 -5.65
N ALA A 5 -7.76 -2.27 -4.81
CA ALA A 5 -7.32 -0.95 -5.25
C ALA A 5 -6.21 -1.03 -6.32
N TYR A 6 -5.21 -1.89 -6.11
CA TYR A 6 -4.13 -2.11 -7.08
C TYR A 6 -4.65 -2.66 -8.42
N ILE A 7 -5.54 -3.66 -8.39
CA ILE A 7 -6.14 -4.24 -9.60
C ILE A 7 -7.00 -3.18 -10.30
N SER A 8 -7.86 -2.46 -9.58
CA SER A 8 -8.70 -1.40 -10.13
C SER A 8 -7.88 -0.31 -10.82
N GLN A 9 -6.76 0.09 -10.22
CA GLN A 9 -5.83 1.04 -10.82
C GLN A 9 -5.15 0.46 -12.07
N THR A 10 -4.61 -0.76 -11.97
CA THR A 10 -3.79 -1.37 -13.04
C THR A 10 -4.61 -1.67 -14.29
N PHE A 11 -5.86 -2.13 -14.11
CA PHE A 11 -6.77 -2.50 -15.19
C PHE A 11 -7.80 -1.41 -15.48
N MET A 12 -7.53 -0.16 -15.07
CA MET A 12 -8.43 0.95 -15.35
C MET A 12 -8.56 1.16 -16.87
N SER A 13 -9.79 1.01 -17.39
CA SER A 13 -10.05 1.24 -18.81
C SER A 13 -9.98 2.74 -19.14
N GLN A 14 -9.65 3.06 -20.40
CA GLN A 14 -9.62 4.45 -20.86
C GLN A 14 -10.99 5.15 -20.75
N LYS A 15 -12.09 4.39 -20.89
CA LYS A 15 -13.45 4.92 -20.66
C LYS A 15 -13.63 5.40 -19.22
N VAL A 16 -13.15 4.64 -18.24
CA VAL A 16 -13.20 5.02 -16.82
C VAL A 16 -12.25 6.19 -16.54
N LEU A 17 -11.03 6.16 -17.09
CA LEU A 17 -10.08 7.25 -16.95
C LEU A 17 -10.70 8.59 -17.38
N LEU A 18 -11.40 8.62 -18.52
CA LEU A 18 -12.05 9.82 -19.04
C LEU A 18 -13.23 10.33 -18.19
N THR A 19 -13.79 9.49 -17.30
CA THR A 19 -14.82 9.92 -16.33
C THR A 19 -14.25 10.60 -15.09
N LEU A 20 -12.95 10.48 -14.85
CA LEU A 20 -12.27 11.14 -13.73
C LEU A 20 -12.07 12.63 -14.00
N SER A 21 -11.79 13.41 -12.95
CA SER A 21 -11.38 14.80 -13.10
C SER A 21 -10.08 14.90 -13.92
N LYS A 22 -9.87 16.02 -14.61
CA LYS A 22 -8.66 16.22 -15.45
C LYS A 22 -7.37 15.96 -14.66
N ALA A 23 -7.35 16.40 -13.42
CA ALA A 23 -6.15 16.35 -12.63
C ALA A 23 -5.90 14.92 -12.05
N GLU A 24 -6.93 14.09 -11.85
CA GLU A 24 -6.79 12.65 -11.58
C GLU A 24 -6.29 11.91 -12.82
N GLN A 25 -6.80 12.27 -14.00
CA GLN A 25 -6.30 11.73 -15.27
C GLN A 25 -4.80 12.00 -15.42
N HIS A 26 -4.37 13.25 -15.17
CA HIS A 26 -2.95 13.60 -15.20
C HIS A 26 -2.13 12.82 -14.18
N TYR A 27 -2.66 12.59 -12.97
CA TYR A 27 -2.00 11.75 -11.97
C TYR A 27 -1.75 10.33 -12.50
N PHE A 28 -2.79 9.64 -12.99
CA PHE A 28 -2.67 8.26 -13.44
C PHE A 28 -1.82 8.10 -14.71
N ILE A 29 -1.91 9.06 -15.65
CA ILE A 29 -1.14 9.02 -16.91
C ILE A 29 0.35 9.23 -16.67
N ASN A 30 0.72 10.09 -15.71
CA ASN A 30 2.12 10.47 -15.46
C ASN A 30 2.75 9.73 -14.28
N MET A 31 2.05 8.76 -13.70
CA MET A 31 2.56 8.00 -12.56
C MET A 31 3.79 7.17 -12.98
N PRO A 32 4.95 7.38 -12.36
CA PRO A 32 6.17 6.70 -12.77
C PRO A 32 6.14 5.23 -12.33
N ALA A 33 6.81 4.38 -13.11
CA ALA A 33 6.82 2.93 -12.88
C ALA A 33 7.29 2.53 -11.47
N TRP A 34 8.23 3.27 -10.87
CA TRP A 34 8.71 3.01 -9.52
C TRP A 34 7.63 3.26 -8.45
N ALA A 35 6.78 4.29 -8.63
CA ALA A 35 5.68 4.56 -7.69
C ALA A 35 4.65 3.44 -7.74
N THR A 36 4.36 2.92 -8.94
CA THR A 36 3.48 1.75 -9.12
C THR A 36 4.09 0.49 -8.53
N ALA A 37 5.41 0.28 -8.70
CA ALA A 37 6.12 -0.84 -8.10
C ALA A 37 6.07 -0.79 -6.57
N THR A 38 6.30 0.38 -5.95
CA THR A 38 6.20 0.53 -4.49
C THR A 38 4.79 0.25 -3.97
N PHE A 39 3.75 0.65 -4.71
CA PHE A 39 2.37 0.30 -4.37
C PHE A 39 2.13 -1.21 -4.44
N ALA A 40 2.54 -1.85 -5.54
CA ALA A 40 2.43 -3.30 -5.71
C ALA A 40 3.14 -4.04 -4.57
N THR A 41 4.39 -3.66 -4.28
CA THR A 41 5.17 -4.26 -3.19
C THR A 41 4.49 -4.08 -1.84
N ALA A 42 3.99 -2.87 -1.52
CA ALA A 42 3.26 -2.61 -0.29
C ALA A 42 2.07 -3.56 -0.13
N VAL A 43 1.27 -3.71 -1.19
CA VAL A 43 0.05 -4.53 -1.22
C VAL A 43 0.37 -6.02 -1.11
N PHE A 44 1.22 -6.55 -1.99
CA PHE A 44 1.48 -7.98 -2.05
C PHE A 44 2.31 -8.46 -0.86
N ALA A 45 3.31 -7.69 -0.41
CA ALA A 45 4.04 -8.04 0.81
C ALA A 45 3.12 -8.04 2.04
N GLY A 46 2.13 -7.13 2.12
CA GLY A 46 1.14 -7.13 3.19
C GLY A 46 0.22 -8.35 3.16
N VAL A 47 -0.21 -8.80 1.97
CA VAL A 47 -1.01 -10.02 1.80
C VAL A 47 -0.21 -11.25 2.17
N PHE A 48 0.99 -11.43 1.60
CA PHE A 48 1.84 -12.56 1.92
C PHE A 48 2.27 -12.56 3.39
N GLY A 49 2.51 -11.39 3.98
CA GLY A 49 2.76 -11.23 5.41
C GLY A 49 1.58 -11.69 6.25
N SER A 50 0.36 -11.36 5.85
CA SER A 50 -0.87 -11.81 6.53
C SER A 50 -1.05 -13.32 6.43
N ILE A 51 -0.81 -13.91 5.25
CA ILE A 51 -0.84 -15.36 5.04
C ILE A 51 0.22 -16.05 5.91
N ALA A 52 1.46 -15.54 5.90
CA ALA A 52 2.55 -16.07 6.71
C ALA A 52 2.26 -15.98 8.21
N LEU A 53 1.60 -14.90 8.67
CA LEU A 53 1.19 -14.72 10.05
C LEU A 53 0.17 -15.77 10.48
N LEU A 54 -0.81 -16.09 9.62
CA LEU A 54 -1.80 -17.15 9.87
C LEU A 54 -1.14 -18.53 10.00
N PHE A 55 -0.11 -18.80 9.17
CA PHE A 55 0.69 -20.02 9.27
C PHE A 55 1.77 -19.97 10.35
N LYS A 56 1.78 -18.92 11.19
CA LYS A 56 2.74 -18.70 12.27
C LYS A 56 4.19 -18.80 11.79
N LYS A 57 4.51 -18.22 10.63
CA LYS A 57 5.88 -18.22 10.07
C LYS A 57 6.62 -16.95 10.43
N ARG A 58 7.89 -17.08 10.81
CA ARG A 58 8.76 -15.94 11.15
C ARG A 58 8.96 -14.95 9.99
N ILE A 59 8.82 -15.41 8.75
CA ILE A 59 8.89 -14.56 7.55
C ILE A 59 7.80 -13.47 7.51
N ALA A 60 6.70 -13.63 8.27
CA ALA A 60 5.65 -12.63 8.37
C ALA A 60 6.19 -11.25 8.80
N ASN A 61 7.11 -11.23 9.76
CA ASN A 61 7.70 -9.98 10.26
C ASN A 61 8.51 -9.26 9.17
N LEU A 62 9.27 -10.01 8.38
CA LEU A 62 10.05 -9.46 7.26
C LEU A 62 9.11 -8.90 6.18
N LEU A 63 8.07 -9.65 5.81
CA LEU A 63 7.09 -9.24 4.81
C LEU A 63 6.32 -7.99 5.22
N PHE A 64 5.89 -7.89 6.48
CA PHE A 64 5.26 -6.68 6.99
C PHE A 64 6.22 -5.49 7.06
N SER A 65 7.51 -5.72 7.33
CA SER A 65 8.53 -4.65 7.31
C SER A 65 8.70 -4.10 5.89
N ILE A 66 8.82 -4.97 4.89
CA ILE A 66 8.88 -4.58 3.48
C ILE A 66 7.60 -3.83 3.09
N SER A 67 6.43 -4.37 3.43
CA SER A 67 5.13 -3.76 3.15
C SER A 67 5.04 -2.34 3.73
N MET A 68 5.47 -2.15 4.99
CA MET A 68 5.43 -0.86 5.66
C MET A 68 6.38 0.15 5.01
N ILE A 69 7.62 -0.24 4.69
CA ILE A 69 8.58 0.65 4.03
C ILE A 69 8.06 1.06 2.65
N SER A 70 7.59 0.10 1.85
CA SER A 70 7.02 0.41 0.53
C SER A 70 5.78 1.29 0.60
N LEU A 71 4.92 1.10 1.61
CA LEU A 71 3.77 1.95 1.87
C LEU A 71 4.20 3.40 2.16
N LEU A 72 5.21 3.60 3.01
CA LEU A 72 5.72 4.93 3.34
C LEU A 72 6.37 5.62 2.14
N ILE A 73 7.11 4.88 1.30
CA ILE A 73 7.67 5.41 0.06
C ILE A 73 6.55 5.81 -0.91
N HIS A 74 5.54 4.97 -1.07
CA HIS A 74 4.39 5.27 -1.91
C HIS A 74 3.61 6.49 -1.40
N GLN A 75 3.44 6.60 -0.08
CA GLN A 75 2.85 7.77 0.57
C GLN A 75 3.68 9.03 0.31
N PHE A 76 4.99 8.94 0.45
CA PHE A 76 5.88 10.08 0.20
C PHE A 76 5.75 10.60 -1.23
N TYR A 77 5.64 9.70 -2.22
CA TYR A 77 5.35 10.08 -3.60
C TYR A 77 4.03 10.86 -3.72
N ASN A 78 2.96 10.31 -3.14
CA ASN A 78 1.62 10.87 -3.24
C ASN A 78 1.48 12.24 -2.57
N PHE A 79 2.18 12.48 -1.46
CA PHE A 79 2.04 13.73 -0.69
C PHE A 79 3.05 14.81 -1.07
N PHE A 80 4.23 14.43 -1.58
CA PHE A 80 5.34 15.39 -1.73
C PHE A 80 5.95 15.45 -3.13
N ILE A 81 5.78 14.43 -3.97
CA ILE A 81 6.47 14.36 -5.28
C ILE A 81 5.52 14.68 -6.43
N GLN A 82 4.33 14.06 -6.46
CA GLN A 82 3.35 14.32 -7.50
C GLN A 82 2.71 15.71 -7.31
N ASN A 83 2.37 16.40 -8.40
CA ASN A 83 1.84 17.78 -8.38
C ASN A 83 0.45 17.89 -9.05
N TYR A 84 -0.22 16.77 -9.25
CA TYR A 84 -1.46 16.71 -10.04
C TYR A 84 -2.68 16.84 -9.14
N MET A 85 -2.65 16.21 -7.97
CA MET A 85 -3.80 16.09 -7.07
C MET A 85 -3.41 16.48 -5.65
N ALA A 86 -4.29 17.18 -4.93
CA ALA A 86 -4.06 17.45 -3.51
C ALA A 86 -4.88 16.48 -2.67
N ILE A 87 -4.21 15.52 -2.03
CA ILE A 87 -4.88 14.54 -1.16
C ILE A 87 -5.30 15.23 0.14
N SER A 88 -6.60 15.42 0.34
CA SER A 88 -7.12 16.16 1.49
C SER A 88 -8.49 15.67 1.96
N GLY A 89 -8.89 16.07 3.17
CA GLY A 89 -10.21 15.75 3.73
C GLY A 89 -10.47 14.24 3.78
N MET A 90 -11.51 13.80 3.07
CA MET A 90 -11.94 12.39 3.07
C MET A 90 -10.93 11.46 2.38
N GLU A 91 -10.11 11.96 1.46
CA GLU A 91 -9.11 11.17 0.73
C GLU A 91 -7.96 10.71 1.63
N LEU A 92 -7.75 11.38 2.77
CA LEU A 92 -6.76 10.99 3.78
C LEU A 92 -7.14 9.73 4.54
N ILE A 93 -8.41 9.34 4.53
CA ILE A 93 -8.90 8.21 5.32
C ILE A 93 -8.19 6.92 4.93
N LEU A 94 -8.09 6.62 3.62
CA LEU A 94 -7.50 5.37 3.16
C LEU A 94 -5.98 5.30 3.46
N PRO A 95 -5.17 6.35 3.17
CA PRO A 95 -3.76 6.35 3.52
C PRO A 95 -3.48 6.27 5.03
N ILE A 96 -4.23 7.02 5.85
CA ILE A 96 -4.08 6.98 7.32
C ILE A 96 -4.47 5.60 7.85
N SER A 97 -5.62 5.08 7.43
CA SER A 97 -6.11 3.77 7.89
C SER A 97 -5.15 2.65 7.54
N THR A 98 -4.63 2.63 6.30
CA THR A 98 -3.66 1.61 5.87
C THR A 98 -2.33 1.71 6.62
N THR A 99 -1.86 2.92 6.92
CA THR A 99 -0.64 3.13 7.71
C THR A 99 -0.82 2.65 9.15
N VAL A 100 -1.94 2.99 9.80
CA VAL A 100 -2.26 2.54 11.17
C VAL A 100 -2.35 1.01 11.24
N ILE A 101 -3.08 0.39 10.30
CA ILE A 101 -3.22 -1.07 10.24
C ILE A 101 -1.87 -1.73 9.94
N GLY A 102 -1.09 -1.18 9.00
CA GLY A 102 0.24 -1.67 8.65
C GLY A 102 1.19 -1.67 9.85
N PHE A 103 1.21 -0.55 10.60
CA PHE A 103 2.00 -0.44 11.82
C PHE A 103 1.56 -1.44 12.89
N PHE A 104 0.24 -1.61 13.10
CA PHE A 104 -0.29 -2.59 14.04
C PHE A 104 0.13 -4.02 13.68
N LEU A 105 0.02 -4.42 12.41
CA LEU A 105 0.41 -5.76 11.94
C LEU A 105 1.91 -6.02 12.07
N LEU A 106 2.72 -5.01 11.74
CA LEU A 106 4.17 -5.08 11.92
C LEU A 106 4.53 -5.26 13.40
N TRP A 107 3.96 -4.43 14.29
CA TRP A 107 4.17 -4.55 15.73
C TRP A 107 3.72 -5.90 16.28
N TYR A 108 2.53 -6.35 15.88
CA TYR A 108 1.96 -7.62 16.32
C TYR A 108 2.82 -8.82 15.89
N SER A 109 3.24 -8.84 14.61
CA SER A 109 4.10 -9.90 14.09
C SER A 109 5.49 -9.91 14.75
N SER A 110 6.07 -8.73 15.00
CA SER A 110 7.30 -8.58 15.78
C SER A 110 7.16 -9.11 17.21
N LYS A 111 6.05 -8.80 17.88
CA LYS A 111 5.77 -9.30 19.25
C LYS A 111 5.64 -10.83 19.25
N MET A 112 4.88 -11.40 18.34
CA MET A 112 4.69 -12.85 18.22
C MET A 112 5.99 -13.58 17.84
N SER A 113 6.85 -12.97 17.03
CA SER A 113 8.19 -13.50 16.75
C SER A 113 9.07 -13.54 18.00
N LYS A 114 9.05 -12.50 18.84
CA LYS A 114 9.83 -12.45 20.08
C LYS A 114 9.33 -13.44 21.13
N GLN A 115 8.04 -13.72 21.14
CA GLN A 115 7.41 -14.71 22.03
C GLN A 115 7.59 -16.17 21.57
N GLY A 116 8.27 -16.40 20.43
CA GLY A 116 8.47 -17.76 19.89
C GLY A 116 7.19 -18.39 19.33
N VAL A 117 6.13 -17.60 19.13
CA VAL A 117 4.86 -18.08 18.55
C VAL A 117 4.99 -18.27 17.04
N LEU A 118 5.88 -17.50 16.41
CA LEU A 118 6.21 -17.65 14.99
C LEU A 118 7.43 -18.58 14.84
N ASN A 119 7.21 -19.68 14.12
CA ASN A 119 8.20 -20.71 13.78
C ASN A 119 9.08 -20.29 12.61
#